data_AF-A0A2A7BBI1-F1
#
_entry.id   AF-A0A2A7BBI1-F1
#
_cell.length_a   1.000
_cell.length_b   1.000
_cell.length_c   1.000
_cell.angle_alpha   90.00
_cell.angle_beta   90.00
_cell.angle_gamma   90.00
#
_symmetry.space_group_name_H-M   'P 1'
#
loop_
_entity.id
_entity.type
_entity.pdbx_description
1 polymer ?
#
loop_
_entity_poly.entity_id
_entity_poly.type
_entity_poly.pdbx_seq_one_letter_code
_entity_poly.pdbx_strand_id
1 'polypeptide(L)'
;MNMNRPDMTEDVKFENYTNKSLQKDSTTTTMEVVTQTNAVKSPTDSPKTTKLVYTVEEIARMLAISLRSAYNLCNSTTEFRVLRVGGSIRVPKDSFDAWLNRAA
;
A
#
# COMPACT_ATOMS: atom_id res chain seq x y z
N MET A 1 -51.53 0.48 -27.36
CA MET A 1 -51.06 1.11 -26.09
C MET A 1 -51.46 0.20 -24.94
N ASN A 2 -50.65 0.18 -23.86
CA ASN A 2 -50.77 -0.56 -22.58
C ASN A 2 -50.16 -1.98 -22.58
N MET A 3 -48.90 -2.18 -22.16
CA MET A 3 -48.26 -2.19 -20.80
C MET A 3 -48.11 -3.62 -20.29
N ASN A 4 -46.93 -4.21 -20.51
CA ASN A 4 -46.41 -5.35 -19.75
C ASN A 4 -44.90 -5.13 -19.60
N ARG A 5 -44.48 -4.64 -18.44
CA ARG A 5 -43.06 -4.57 -18.04
C ARG A 5 -42.85 -5.64 -16.97
N PRO A 6 -42.11 -6.72 -17.24
CA PRO A 6 -41.65 -7.58 -16.17
C PRO A 6 -40.45 -6.93 -15.47
N ASP A 7 -40.57 -6.90 -14.15
CA ASP A 7 -39.54 -6.61 -13.17
C ASP A 7 -38.36 -7.59 -13.32
N MET A 8 -37.14 -7.07 -13.57
CA MET A 8 -35.91 -7.86 -13.54
C MET A 8 -35.04 -7.32 -12.42
N THR A 9 -35.12 -7.99 -11.27
CA THR A 9 -34.11 -7.94 -10.21
C THR A 9 -32.84 -8.64 -10.70
N GLU A 10 -31.76 -7.90 -10.89
CA GLU A 10 -30.45 -8.44 -11.25
C GLU A 10 -29.80 -9.18 -10.08
N ASP A 11 -29.79 -10.50 -10.14
CA ASP A 11 -29.00 -11.38 -9.31
C ASP A 11 -27.55 -11.43 -9.82
N VAL A 12 -26.70 -10.56 -9.26
CA VAL A 12 -25.25 -10.53 -9.53
C VAL A 12 -24.60 -11.81 -9.01
N LYS A 13 -24.41 -12.78 -9.91
CA LYS A 13 -23.58 -13.97 -9.69
C LYS A 13 -22.10 -13.57 -9.64
N PHE A 14 -21.48 -13.68 -8.47
CA PHE A 14 -20.03 -13.63 -8.36
C PHE A 14 -19.43 -14.89 -8.97
N GLU A 15 -18.66 -14.70 -10.04
CA GLU A 15 -17.93 -15.74 -10.76
C GLU A 15 -16.91 -16.43 -9.85
N ASN A 16 -16.90 -17.76 -9.92
CA ASN A 16 -15.97 -18.61 -9.20
C ASN A 16 -14.60 -18.58 -9.90
N TYR A 17 -13.75 -17.63 -9.52
CA TYR A 17 -12.36 -17.55 -9.99
C TYR A 17 -11.50 -18.62 -9.28
N THR A 18 -11.67 -19.87 -9.71
CA THR A 18 -10.62 -20.85 -10.00
C THR A 18 -9.30 -20.66 -9.21
N ASN A 19 -9.20 -21.35 -8.08
CA ASN A 19 -7.96 -21.58 -7.34
C ASN A 19 -7.16 -22.74 -7.98
N LYS A 20 -6.30 -22.45 -8.95
CA LYS A 20 -5.28 -23.42 -9.40
C LYS A 20 -3.96 -23.08 -8.72
N SER A 21 -3.52 -23.94 -7.80
CA SER A 21 -2.18 -23.90 -7.21
C SER A 21 -1.13 -24.07 -8.32
N LEU A 22 -0.38 -23.01 -8.58
CA LEU A 22 0.79 -23.06 -9.45
C LEU A 22 1.91 -23.77 -8.69
N GLN A 23 2.06 -25.07 -8.95
CA GLN A 23 3.29 -25.79 -8.66
C GLN A 23 4.42 -25.08 -9.42
N LYS A 24 5.39 -24.53 -8.70
CA LYS A 24 6.63 -24.06 -9.29
C LYS A 24 7.68 -25.15 -9.07
N ASP A 25 8.10 -25.73 -10.17
CA ASP A 25 9.17 -26.71 -10.24
C ASP A 25 10.45 -26.12 -9.64
N SER A 26 11.01 -26.84 -8.68
CA SER A 26 12.31 -26.57 -8.10
C SER A 26 13.37 -26.93 -9.14
N THR A 27 13.97 -25.94 -9.77
CA THR A 27 15.21 -26.12 -10.53
C THR A 27 16.36 -25.46 -9.78
N THR A 28 17.17 -26.30 -9.16
CA THR A 28 18.50 -25.96 -8.64
C THR A 28 19.36 -25.47 -9.81
N THR A 29 19.84 -24.24 -9.76
CA THR A 29 20.90 -23.75 -10.65
C THR A 29 21.90 -22.96 -9.83
N THR A 30 22.98 -23.65 -9.46
CA THR A 30 24.24 -23.05 -9.02
C THR A 30 24.83 -22.27 -10.20
N MET A 31 24.95 -20.96 -10.06
CA MET A 31 25.87 -20.14 -10.85
C MET A 31 26.58 -19.16 -9.92
N GLU A 32 27.79 -19.55 -9.50
CA GLU A 32 28.77 -18.63 -8.95
C GLU A 32 29.30 -17.74 -10.10
N VAL A 33 28.88 -16.47 -10.16
CA VAL A 33 29.57 -15.45 -10.95
C VAL A 33 29.65 -14.16 -10.14
N VAL A 34 30.88 -13.88 -9.71
CA VAL A 34 31.37 -12.63 -9.14
C VAL A 34 31.16 -11.49 -10.13
N THR A 35 30.47 -10.44 -9.70
CA THR A 35 30.63 -9.09 -10.27
C THR A 35 30.88 -8.10 -9.13
N GLN A 36 32.16 -7.91 -8.81
CA GLN A 36 32.61 -6.63 -8.29
C GLN A 36 32.50 -5.63 -9.45
N THR A 37 31.78 -4.52 -9.28
CA THR A 37 32.18 -3.17 -9.78
C THR A 37 31.10 -2.12 -9.50
N ASN A 38 31.60 -0.91 -9.26
CA ASN A 38 30.92 0.40 -9.25
C ASN A 38 30.45 0.93 -7.90
N ALA A 39 31.42 1.47 -7.17
CA ALA A 39 31.20 2.60 -6.30
C ALA A 39 30.62 3.77 -7.11
N VAL A 40 29.38 4.17 -6.81
CA VAL A 40 28.98 5.57 -6.60
C VAL A 40 27.92 5.57 -5.52
N LYS A 41 28.33 5.53 -4.25
CA LYS A 41 27.49 6.03 -3.18
C LYS A 41 27.59 7.54 -3.26
N SER A 42 26.57 8.22 -3.77
CA SER A 42 26.29 9.57 -3.29
C SER A 42 25.53 9.39 -1.97
N PRO A 43 26.14 9.57 -0.79
CA PRO A 43 25.33 9.93 0.35
C PRO A 43 24.85 11.34 0.03
N THR A 44 23.73 11.46 -0.66
CA THR A 44 23.00 12.72 -0.68
C THR A 44 22.37 12.85 0.70
N ASP A 45 23.22 13.11 1.70
CA ASP A 45 22.83 13.68 2.97
C ASP A 45 22.39 15.11 2.67
N SER A 46 21.23 15.18 2.02
CA SER A 46 20.47 16.41 1.91
C SER A 46 20.21 16.84 3.34
N PRO A 47 20.29 18.14 3.67
CA PRO A 47 19.99 18.61 5.01
C PRO A 47 18.68 17.98 5.45
N LYS A 48 18.69 17.33 6.62
CA LYS A 48 17.57 16.62 7.22
C LYS A 48 16.44 17.61 7.48
N THR A 49 15.78 18.00 6.39
CA THR A 49 14.60 18.85 6.40
C THR A 49 13.61 18.06 7.23
N THR A 50 13.21 18.63 8.36
CA THR A 50 12.24 18.02 9.26
C THR A 50 10.91 17.99 8.54
N LYS A 51 10.72 16.95 7.73
CA LYS A 51 9.48 16.70 7.03
C LYS A 51 8.37 16.69 8.08
N LEU A 52 7.31 17.48 7.91
CA LEU A 52 6.23 17.56 8.89
C LEU A 52 5.11 16.56 8.61
N VAL A 53 5.26 15.78 7.54
CA VAL A 53 4.21 14.93 7.00
C VAL A 53 4.81 13.60 6.52
N TYR A 54 4.17 12.49 6.84
CA TYR A 54 4.47 11.18 6.31
C TYR A 54 3.78 10.92 4.96
N THR A 55 4.45 10.20 4.07
CA THR A 55 3.82 9.54 2.92
C THR A 55 3.27 8.18 3.34
N VAL A 56 2.36 7.62 2.55
CA VAL A 56 1.80 6.28 2.79
C VAL A 56 2.89 5.20 2.78
N GLU A 57 3.92 5.37 1.95
CA GLU A 57 5.09 4.47 1.90
C GLU A 57 5.94 4.52 3.18
N GLU A 58 6.07 5.69 3.80
CA GLU A 58 6.76 5.83 5.09
C GLU A 58 5.96 5.13 6.18
N ILE A 59 4.64 5.32 6.22
CA ILE A 59 3.75 4.64 7.18
C ILE A 59 3.79 3.13 7.00
N ALA A 60 3.75 2.63 5.76
CA ALA A 60 3.84 1.20 5.47
C ALA A 60 5.12 0.58 6.06
N ARG A 61 6.26 1.28 5.91
CA ARG A 61 7.54 0.85 6.50
C ARG A 61 7.53 0.93 8.03
N MET A 62 6.99 1.99 8.61
CA MET A 62 6.93 2.16 10.07
C MET A 62 6.07 1.11 10.75
N LEU A 63 4.95 0.75 10.15
CA LEU A 63 4.01 -0.25 10.67
C LEU A 63 4.36 -1.68 10.22
N ALA A 64 5.38 -1.87 9.39
CA ALA A 64 5.73 -3.15 8.78
C ALA A 64 4.54 -3.85 8.07
N ILE A 65 3.68 -3.07 7.41
CA ILE A 65 2.51 -3.57 6.66
C ILE A 65 2.68 -3.40 5.16
N SER A 66 1.87 -4.11 4.38
CA SER A 66 1.84 -3.93 2.93
C SER A 66 1.44 -2.49 2.56
N LEU A 67 1.95 -2.00 1.43
CA LEU A 67 1.58 -0.68 0.91
C LEU A 67 0.06 -0.56 0.69
N ARG A 68 -0.60 -1.63 0.21
CA ARG A 68 -2.05 -1.66 0.02
C ARG A 68 -2.80 -1.49 1.33
N SER A 69 -2.35 -2.17 2.38
CA SER A 69 -2.90 -2.05 3.73
C SER A 69 -2.73 -0.64 4.28
N ALA A 70 -1.56 -0.01 4.07
CA ALA A 70 -1.33 1.38 4.46
C ALA A 70 -2.26 2.35 3.73
N TYR A 71 -2.52 2.15 2.44
CA TYR A 71 -3.53 2.93 1.71
C TYR A 71 -4.94 2.72 2.26
N ASN A 72 -5.32 1.48 2.57
CA ASN A 72 -6.63 1.20 3.16
C ASN A 72 -6.76 1.90 4.52
N LEU A 73 -5.77 1.74 5.40
CA LEU A 73 -5.70 2.42 6.69
C LEU A 73 -5.87 3.93 6.54
N CYS A 74 -5.09 4.58 5.67
CA CYS A 74 -5.16 6.03 5.49
C CYS A 74 -6.49 6.51 4.88
N ASN A 75 -7.21 5.67 4.14
CA ASN A 75 -8.49 6.05 3.54
C ASN A 75 -9.69 5.79 4.46
N SER A 76 -9.58 4.86 5.42
CA SER A 76 -10.69 4.48 6.32
C SER A 76 -10.54 4.98 7.76
N THR A 77 -9.35 5.45 8.16
CA THR A 77 -9.08 5.86 9.54
C THR A 77 -9.76 7.16 9.90
N THR A 78 -10.29 7.22 11.12
CA THR A 78 -10.74 8.46 11.80
C THR A 78 -9.85 8.81 12.99
N GLU A 79 -8.84 7.98 13.27
CA GLU A 79 -8.01 8.04 14.47
C GLU A 79 -6.87 9.07 14.40
N PHE A 80 -6.51 9.47 13.18
CA PHE A 80 -5.51 10.49 12.91
C PHE A 80 -5.85 11.30 11.66
N ARG A 81 -5.27 12.49 11.55
CA ARG A 81 -5.50 13.41 10.43
C ARG A 81 -4.90 12.88 9.14
N VAL A 82 -5.64 13.00 8.05
CA VAL A 82 -5.18 12.65 6.70
C VAL A 82 -5.47 13.81 5.76
N LEU A 83 -4.45 14.29 5.07
CA LEU A 83 -4.54 15.35 4.07
C LEU A 83 -4.47 14.73 2.68
N ARG A 84 -5.43 15.08 1.83
CA ARG A 84 -5.44 14.67 0.42
C ARG A 84 -5.17 15.89 -0.45
N VAL A 85 -4.08 15.84 -1.20
CA VAL A 85 -3.67 16.91 -2.11
C VAL A 85 -3.56 16.30 -3.50
N GLY A 86 -4.56 16.55 -4.35
CA GLY A 86 -4.72 15.85 -5.62
C GLY A 86 -4.83 14.33 -5.42
N GLY A 87 -4.04 13.55 -6.17
CA GLY A 87 -3.94 12.09 -6.03
C GLY A 87 -3.03 11.60 -4.91
N SER A 88 -2.48 12.51 -4.09
CA SER A 88 -1.49 12.21 -3.07
C SER A 88 -2.09 12.27 -1.66
N ILE A 89 -1.75 11.28 -0.83
CA ILE A 89 -2.08 11.27 0.60
C ILE A 89 -0.87 11.72 1.41
N ARG A 90 -1.14 12.54 2.42
CA ARG A 90 -0.17 13.21 3.29
C ARG A 90 -0.68 13.14 4.73
N VAL A 91 0.08 12.54 5.63
CA VAL A 91 -0.33 12.36 7.03
C VAL A 91 0.53 13.22 7.94
N PRO A 92 -0.03 14.19 8.69
CA PRO A 92 0.74 14.99 9.64
C PRO A 92 1.42 14.10 10.70
N LYS A 93 2.72 14.34 10.94
CA LYS A 93 3.51 13.49 11.86
C LYS A 93 2.98 13.52 13.29
N ASP A 94 2.69 14.72 13.78
CA ASP A 94 2.10 14.97 15.10
C ASP A 94 0.86 14.10 15.34
N SER A 95 -0.05 14.04 14.37
CA SER A 95 -1.30 13.30 14.50
C SER A 95 -1.08 11.79 14.45
N PHE A 96 -0.18 11.32 13.58
CA PHE A 96 0.12 9.89 13.45
C PHE A 96 0.89 9.37 14.67
N ASP A 97 1.92 10.10 15.11
CA ASP A 97 2.73 9.71 16.26
C ASP A 97 1.89 9.73 17.55
N ALA A 98 0.99 10.71 17.71
CA ALA A 98 0.04 10.72 18.83
C ALA A 98 -0.90 9.50 18.82
N TRP A 99 -1.34 9.06 17.63
CA TRP A 99 -2.12 7.82 17.49
C TRP A 99 -1.29 6.59 17.82
N LEU A 100 -0.06 6.49 17.31
CA LEU A 100 0.84 5.37 17.56
C LEU A 100 1.17 5.22 19.05
N ASN A 101 1.44 6.33 19.74
CA ASN A 101 1.72 6.33 21.17
C ASN A 101 0.50 6.01 22.05
N ARG A 102 -0.74 6.12 21.53
CA ARG A 102 -1.94 5.64 22.23
C ARG A 102 -2.22 4.16 21.99
N ALA A 103 -1.77 3.64 20.85
CA ALA A 103 -1.99 2.26 20.45
C ALA A 103 -0.93 1.28 21.02
N ALA A 104 0.22 1.81 21.45
CA ALA A 104 1.29 1.08 22.15
C ALA A 104 1.03 1.01 23.65
#